data_AF-A0A6B3FU47-F1
#
_entry.id   AF-A0A6B3FU47-F1
#
_cell.length_a   1.000
_cell.length_b   1.000
_cell.length_c   1.000
_cell.angle_alpha   90.00
_cell.angle_beta   90.00
_cell.angle_gamma   90.00
#
_symmetry.space_group_name_H-M   'P 1'
#
loop_
_entity.id
_entity.type
_entity.pdbx_description
1 polymer ?
#
loop_
_entity_poly.entity_id
_entity_poly.type
_entity_poly.pdbx_seq_one_letter_code
_entity_poly.pdbx_strand_id
1 'polypeptide(L)'
;DADRRDLEAPAGMEIVWVVRDDAHAVPGEAVLAELRRRTDFAPTGYAYVVGESRLATEGRRHLVAAGLPKDRITFSGYWKHERAKIAETAGAA
;
A
#
# COMPACT_ATOMS: atom_id res chain seq x y z
N ASP A 1 -11.59 0.24 -11.91
CA ASP A 1 -11.09 0.82 -13.17
C ASP A 1 -11.55 2.28 -13.37
N ALA A 2 -12.81 2.61 -13.09
CA ALA A 2 -13.37 3.95 -13.27
C ALA A 2 -12.64 5.12 -12.56
N ASP A 3 -11.89 4.85 -11.49
CA ASP A 3 -11.12 5.88 -10.77
C ASP A 3 -9.75 6.18 -11.40
N ARG A 4 -9.31 5.38 -12.39
CA ARG A 4 -8.06 5.61 -13.10
C ARG A 4 -8.13 6.94 -13.82
N ARG A 5 -7.10 7.76 -13.65
CA ARG A 5 -6.93 9.02 -14.39
C ARG A 5 -5.83 8.86 -15.42
N ASP A 6 -6.02 9.50 -16.57
CA ASP A 6 -4.92 9.71 -17.50
C ASP A 6 -3.99 10.76 -16.89
N LEU A 7 -2.80 10.31 -16.50
CA LEU A 7 -1.80 11.13 -15.83
C LEU A 7 -0.55 11.11 -16.70
N GLU A 8 -0.12 12.29 -17.13
CA GLU A 8 1.14 12.42 -17.87
C GLU A 8 2.31 12.26 -16.89
N ALA A 9 3.10 11.21 -17.08
CA ALA A 9 4.30 10.96 -16.30
C ALA A 9 5.49 11.75 -16.87
N PRO A 10 6.26 12.46 -16.03
CA PRO A 10 7.55 13.02 -16.45
C PRO A 10 8.47 11.95 -17.05
N ALA A 11 9.42 12.37 -17.89
CA ALA A 11 10.39 11.45 -18.48
C ALA A 11 11.14 10.65 -17.39
N GLY A 12 11.16 9.33 -17.54
CA GLY A 12 11.78 8.41 -16.58
C GLY A 12 10.89 8.05 -15.37
N MET A 13 9.63 8.49 -15.33
CA MET A 13 8.66 8.10 -14.31
C MET A 13 7.67 7.05 -14.83
N GLU A 14 7.44 6.01 -14.04
CA GLU A 14 6.43 4.99 -14.29
C GLU A 14 5.21 5.22 -13.37
N ILE A 15 3.99 5.22 -13.94
CA ILE A 15 2.75 5.24 -13.17
C ILE A 15 2.08 3.88 -13.28
N VAL A 16 1.98 3.17 -12.17
CA VAL A 16 1.30 1.87 -12.09
C VAL A 16 0.02 2.00 -11.30
N TRP A 17 -1.12 1.77 -11.95
CA TRP A 17 -2.42 1.71 -11.30
C TRP A 17 -2.73 0.29 -10.83
N VAL A 18 -2.67 0.06 -9.52
CA VAL A 18 -3.07 -1.23 -8.92
C VAL A 18 -4.55 -1.18 -8.56
N VAL A 19 -5.37 -1.79 -9.41
CA VAL A 19 -6.82 -1.88 -9.22
C VAL A 19 -7.14 -3.16 -8.45
N ARG A 20 -8.05 -3.08 -7.48
CA ARG A 20 -8.59 -4.27 -6.81
C ARG A 20 -9.68 -4.88 -7.69
N ASP A 21 -9.55 -6.16 -8.02
CA ASP A 21 -10.58 -6.89 -8.78
C ASP A 21 -11.71 -7.41 -7.89
N ASP A 22 -11.42 -7.61 -6.59
CA ASP A 22 -12.40 -7.97 -5.57
C ASP A 22 -12.67 -6.78 -4.63
N ALA A 23 -13.93 -6.39 -4.52
CA ALA A 23 -14.38 -5.30 -3.64
C ALA A 23 -14.20 -5.62 -2.14
N HIS A 24 -14.14 -6.90 -1.79
CA HIS A 24 -13.94 -7.38 -0.42
C HIS A 24 -12.46 -7.59 -0.06
N ALA A 25 -11.55 -7.50 -1.04
CA ALA A 25 -10.12 -7.61 -0.79
C ALA A 25 -9.62 -6.49 0.14
N VAL A 26 -8.66 -6.84 1.00
CA VAL A 26 -8.09 -5.91 1.96
C VAL A 26 -7.48 -4.72 1.23
N PRO A 27 -7.96 -3.49 1.51
CA PRO A 27 -7.42 -2.27 0.93
C PRO A 27 -5.89 -2.18 1.11
N GLY A 28 -5.18 -1.84 0.03
CA GLY A 28 -3.72 -1.67 0.04
C GLY A 28 -2.90 -2.96 -0.04
N GLU A 29 -3.51 -4.15 0.04
CA GLU A 29 -2.77 -5.42 -0.04
C GLU A 29 -2.10 -5.65 -1.39
N ALA A 30 -2.82 -5.42 -2.49
CA ALA A 30 -2.26 -5.56 -3.84
C ALA A 30 -1.12 -4.55 -4.10
N VAL A 31 -1.25 -3.32 -3.59
CA VAL A 31 -0.20 -2.30 -3.68
C VAL A 31 1.04 -2.71 -2.88
N LEU A 32 0.84 -3.25 -1.67
CA LEU A 32 1.95 -3.77 -0.86
C LEU A 32 2.66 -4.93 -1.57
N ALA A 33 1.92 -5.81 -2.25
CA ALA A 33 2.50 -6.90 -3.03
C ALA A 33 3.31 -6.38 -4.23
N GLU A 34 2.82 -5.35 -4.94
CA GLU A 34 3.58 -4.68 -6.00
C GLU A 34 4.85 -4.01 -5.46
N LEU A 35 4.75 -3.27 -4.36
CA LEU A 35 5.93 -2.65 -3.74
C LEU A 35 6.98 -3.68 -3.35
N ARG A 36 6.57 -4.85 -2.83
CA ARG A 36 7.48 -5.93 -2.42
C ARG A 36 8.25 -6.56 -3.57
N ARG A 37 7.78 -6.43 -4.81
CA ARG A 37 8.52 -6.88 -6.01
C ARG A 37 9.70 -5.96 -6.35
N ARG A 38 9.69 -4.72 -5.85
CA ARG A 38 10.76 -3.74 -6.07
C ARG A 38 11.77 -3.86 -4.95
N THR A 39 13.00 -4.25 -5.27
CA THR A 39 14.06 -4.52 -4.29
C THR A 39 15.33 -3.69 -4.51
N ASP A 40 15.42 -2.99 -5.64
CA ASP A 40 16.56 -2.13 -5.96
C ASP A 40 16.13 -0.66 -5.84
N PHE A 41 16.72 0.04 -4.88
CA PHE A 41 16.47 1.46 -4.63
C PHE A 41 17.80 2.18 -4.50
N ALA A 42 17.96 3.25 -5.26
CA ALA A 42 19.11 4.13 -5.09
C ALA A 42 19.14 4.67 -3.64
N PRO A 43 20.32 4.77 -3.00
CA PRO A 43 20.44 5.36 -1.66
C PRO A 43 19.93 6.81 -1.58
N THR A 44 19.92 7.52 -2.72
CA THR A 44 19.38 8.88 -2.88
C THR A 44 17.87 8.89 -3.19
N GLY A 45 17.25 7.73 -3.39
CA GLY A 45 15.81 7.60 -3.60
C GLY A 45 15.01 8.13 -2.42
N TYR A 46 13.73 8.44 -2.66
CA TYR A 46 12.82 8.88 -1.62
C TYR A 46 11.50 8.12 -1.78
N ALA A 47 10.92 7.69 -0.67
CA ALA A 47 9.66 6.96 -0.68
C ALA A 47 8.58 7.71 0.11
N TYR A 48 7.38 7.73 -0.47
CA TYR A 48 6.19 8.29 0.16
C TYR A 48 5.10 7.20 0.18
N VAL A 49 4.88 6.59 1.35
CA VAL A 49 3.99 5.43 1.51
C VAL A 49 2.86 5.77 2.47
N VAL A 50 1.72 6.19 1.92
CA VAL A 50 0.54 6.59 2.70
C VAL A 50 -0.70 5.83 2.25
N GLY A 51 -1.68 5.69 3.14
CA GLY A 51 -2.95 5.01 2.83
C GLY A 51 -3.45 4.18 3.99
N GLU A 52 -3.86 2.94 3.72
CA GLU A 52 -4.25 1.99 4.76
C GLU A 52 -3.05 1.69 5.69
N SER A 53 -3.31 1.58 7.00
CA SER A 53 -2.29 1.53 8.05
C SER A 53 -1.32 0.35 7.92
N ARG A 54 -1.79 -0.84 7.52
CA ARG A 54 -0.93 -2.00 7.26
C ARG A 54 -0.07 -1.78 6.02
N LEU A 55 -0.63 -1.23 4.94
CA LEU A 55 0.16 -0.84 3.75
C LEU A 55 1.31 0.10 4.12
N ALA A 56 1.01 1.20 4.83
CA ALA A 56 2.03 2.19 5.19
C ALA A 56 3.13 1.59 6.07
N THR A 57 2.74 0.81 7.09
CA THR A 57 3.69 0.20 8.03
C THR A 57 4.56 -0.86 7.36
N GLU A 58 3.95 -1.80 6.65
CA GLU A 58 4.67 -2.91 6.03
C GLU A 58 5.48 -2.46 4.80
N GLY A 59 5.00 -1.45 4.07
CA GLY A 59 5.75 -0.83 2.98
C GLY A 59 7.03 -0.17 3.47
N ARG A 60 6.96 0.60 4.57
CA ARG A 60 8.17 1.13 5.21
C ARG A 60 9.14 0.03 5.62
N ARG A 61 8.65 -1.05 6.25
CA ARG A 61 9.50 -2.16 6.70
C ARG A 61 10.23 -2.80 5.52
N HIS A 62 9.52 -3.02 4.40
CA HIS A 62 10.11 -3.53 3.16
C HIS A 62 11.21 -2.61 2.62
N LEU A 63 10.92 -1.31 2.50
CA LEU A 63 11.88 -0.33 1.97
C LEU A 63 13.15 -0.22 2.82
N VAL A 64 13.01 -0.23 4.14
CA VAL A 64 14.16 -0.25 5.06
C VAL A 64 14.97 -1.54 4.90
N ALA A 65 14.30 -2.69 4.76
CA ALA A 65 14.98 -3.97 4.54
C ALA A 65 15.69 -4.02 3.18
N ALA A 66 15.17 -3.32 2.17
CA ALA A 66 15.77 -3.15 0.85
C ALA A 66 16.90 -2.10 0.81
N GLY A 67 17.25 -1.49 1.96
CA GLY A 67 18.41 -0.60 2.08
C GLY A 67 18.11 0.90 1.94
N LEU A 68 16.86 1.31 1.78
CA LEU A 68 16.52 2.73 1.71
C LEU A 68 16.65 3.40 3.10
N PRO A 69 17.37 4.53 3.25
CA PRO A 69 17.54 5.21 4.53
C PRO A 69 16.20 5.63 5.17
N LYS A 70 16.08 5.44 6.50
CA LYS A 70 14.83 5.68 7.24
C LYS A 70 14.33 7.13 7.17
N ASP A 71 15.26 8.08 7.10
CA ASP A 71 15.00 9.52 6.97
C ASP A 71 14.56 9.93 5.56
N ARG A 72 14.69 9.04 4.57
CA ARG A 72 14.20 9.21 3.19
C ARG A 72 12.89 8.46 2.92
N ILE A 73 12.20 8.02 3.98
CA ILE A 73 10.90 7.35 3.89
C ILE A 73 9.88 8.14 4.72
N THR A 74 8.95 8.79 4.05
CA THR A 74 7.74 9.31 4.71
C THR A 74 6.64 8.28 4.60
N PHE A 75 6.03 7.96 5.75
CA PHE A 75 4.94 6.99 5.83
C PHE A 75 3.87 7.47 6.80
N SER A 76 2.61 7.18 6.48
CA SER A 76 1.48 7.51 7.34
C SER A 76 0.27 6.62 7.05
N GLY A 77 -0.25 5.96 8.08
CA GLY A 77 -1.53 5.27 8.02
C GLY A 77 -2.65 6.28 8.16
N TYR A 78 -3.31 6.62 7.06
CA TYR A 78 -4.43 7.57 7.05
C TYR A 78 -5.69 6.97 7.67
N TRP A 79 -5.88 5.66 7.49
CA TRP A 79 -7.02 4.93 8.02
C TRP A 79 -6.64 3.46 8.24
N LYS A 80 -7.51 2.70 8.92
CA LYS A 80 -7.30 1.27 9.20
C LYS A 80 -8.49 0.47 8.71
N HIS A 81 -8.23 -0.60 7.97
CA HIS A 81 -9.30 -1.53 7.61
C HIS A 81 -9.69 -2.38 8.81
N GLU A 82 -10.92 -2.22 9.29
CA GLU A 82 -11.47 -3.07 10.34
C GLU A 82 -12.13 -4.30 9.72
N ARG A 83 -11.80 -5.49 10.23
CA ARG A 83 -12.56 -6.69 9.92
C ARG A 83 -13.93 -6.54 10.59
N ALA A 84 -15.00 -6.67 9.80
CA ALA A 84 -16.34 -6.79 10.36
C ALA A 84 -16.34 -7.92 11.40
N LYS A 85 -16.67 -7.60 12.65
CA LYS A 85 -16.98 -8.63 13.63
C LYS A 85 -18.28 -9.26 13.15
N ILE A 86 -18.24 -10.56 12.84
CA ILE A 86 -19.48 -11.31 12.72
C ILE A 86 -20.10 -11.26 14.12
N ALA A 87 -21.20 -10.53 14.25
CA ALA A 87 -22.01 -10.58 15.45
C ALA A 87 -22.54 -12.01 15.56
N GLU A 88 -22.10 -12.72 16.59
CA GLU A 88 -22.63 -14.02 16.95
C GLU A 88 -24.11 -13.82 17.27
N THR A 89 -24.98 -14.13 16.30
CA THR A 89 -26.42 -14.10 16.51
C THR A 89 -26.73 -15.28 17.40
N ALA A 90 -27.20 -14.98 18.61
CA ALA A 90 -27.62 -15.93 19.62
C ALA A 90 -28.52 -17.03 19.03
N GLY A 91 -28.03 -18.26 19.06
CA GLY A 91 -28.86 -19.45 18.96
C GLY A 91 -29.35 -19.81 20.36
N ALA A 92 -30.43 -19.17 20.81
CA ALA A 92 -31.26 -19.72 21.87
C ALA A 92 -32.09 -20.86 21.26
N ALA A 93 -31.86 -22.07 21.75
CA ALA A 93 -32.78 -23.20 21.69
C ALA A 93 -32.65 -23.97 23.01
#